data_AF-A0A9D0VZH6-F1
#
_entry.id   AF-A0A9D0VZH6-F1
#
_cell.length_a   1.000
_cell.length_b   1.000
_cell.length_c   1.000
_cell.angle_alpha   90.00
_cell.angle_beta   90.00
_cell.angle_gamma   90.00
#
_symmetry.space_group_name_H-M   'P 1'
#
loop_
_entity.id
_entity.type
_entity.pdbx_description
1 polymer ?
#
loop_
_entity_poly.entity_id
_entity_poly.type
_entity_poly.pdbx_seq_one_letter_code
_entity_poly.pdbx_strand_id
1 'polypeptide(L)' 'MSSKDSTYSISLDHVTRIEGHGSVRVSVRDGRVEELTLAIVEAQRFFESFTRG' A
#
# COMPACT_ATOMS: atom_id res chain seq x y z
N MET A 1 -8.70 7.80 -33.34
CA MET A 1 -8.91 6.36 -33.11
C MET A 1 -8.71 6.10 -31.63
N SER A 2 -9.77 5.62 -31.01
CA SER A 2 -10.05 5.66 -29.57
C SER A 2 -9.03 4.88 -28.75
N SER A 3 -8.24 5.56 -27.91
CA SER A 3 -7.55 4.90 -26.80
C SER A 3 -8.62 4.45 -25.82
N LYS A 4 -8.75 3.14 -25.60
CA LYS A 4 -9.69 2.61 -24.60
C LYS A 4 -9.40 3.25 -23.25
N ASP A 5 -10.38 3.97 -22.69
CA ASP A 5 -10.34 4.38 -21.30
C ASP A 5 -10.31 3.11 -20.44
N SER A 6 -9.19 2.87 -19.77
CA SER A 6 -8.95 1.60 -19.06
C SER A 6 -8.64 1.88 -17.60
N THR A 7 -9.58 1.50 -16.74
CA THR A 7 -9.42 1.57 -15.28
C THR A 7 -9.21 0.18 -14.73
N TYR A 8 -8.17 -0.01 -13.93
CA TYR A 8 -7.93 -1.26 -13.22
C TYR A 8 -7.22 -1.03 -11.88
N SER A 9 -7.33 -2.02 -11.00
CA SER A 9 -6.74 -1.98 -9.67
C SER A 9 -5.83 -3.18 -9.43
N ILE A 10 -4.69 -2.93 -8.78
CA ILE A 10 -3.73 -3.95 -8.35
C ILE A 10 -3.74 -3.95 -6.83
N SER A 11 -3.87 -5.12 -6.22
CA SER A 11 -3.75 -5.31 -4.77
C SER A 11 -2.73 -6.39 -4.47
N LEU A 12 -1.78 -6.06 -3.61
CA LEU A 12 -0.74 -6.94 -3.11
C LEU A 12 -0.89 -7.01 -1.59
N ASP A 13 -1.42 -8.13 -1.09
CA ASP A 13 -1.67 -8.31 0.35
C ASP A 13 -0.37 -8.52 1.14
N HIS A 14 0.69 -9.01 0.46
CA HIS A 14 2.02 -9.18 1.04
C HIS A 14 3.08 -8.62 0.10
N VAL A 15 3.69 -7.51 0.52
CA VAL A 15 4.82 -6.90 -0.20
C VAL A 15 6.11 -7.61 0.22
N THR A 16 6.90 -8.04 -0.77
CA THR A 16 8.21 -8.65 -0.51
C THR A 16 9.31 -7.59 -0.46
N ARG A 17 10.46 -7.95 0.13
CA ARG A 17 11.66 -7.08 0.26
C ARG A 17 11.41 -5.81 1.11
N ILE A 18 10.51 -5.92 2.07
CA ILE A 18 10.35 -4.96 3.17
C ILE A 18 10.61 -5.69 4.50
N GLU A 19 11.02 -4.94 5.52
CA GLU A 19 10.92 -5.40 6.91
C GLU A 19 9.47 -5.26 7.39
N GLY A 20 9.01 -6.20 8.22
CA GLY A 20 7.64 -6.20 8.74
C GLY A 20 6.58 -6.69 7.75
N HIS A 21 5.31 -6.34 8.02
CA HIS A 21 4.17 -6.70 7.18
C HIS A 21 3.60 -5.46 6.51
N GLY A 22 3.28 -5.56 5.22
CA GLY A 22 2.65 -4.47 4.50
C GLY A 22 1.92 -4.94 3.26
N SER A 23 0.92 -4.14 2.87
CA SER A 23 0.12 -4.33 1.67
C SER A 23 0.08 -3.05 0.84
N VAL A 24 -0.10 -3.20 -0.47
CA VAL A 24 -0.16 -2.08 -1.42
C VAL A 24 -1.39 -2.22 -2.30
N ARG A 25 -2.12 -1.12 -2.46
CA ARG A 25 -3.21 -0.99 -3.42
C ARG A 25 -2.92 0.16 -4.38
N VAL A 26 -3.08 -0.10 -5.68
CA VAL A 26 -2.87 0.88 -6.74
C VAL A 26 -4.10 0.88 -7.65
N SER A 27 -4.64 2.07 -7.93
CA SER A 27 -5.64 2.27 -8.98
C SER A 27 -4.98 2.99 -10.16
N VAL A 28 -5.25 2.51 -11.37
CA VAL A 28 -4.71 3.06 -12.61
C VAL A 28 -5.89 3.40 -13.52
N ARG A 29 -5.92 4.62 -14.05
CA ARG A 29 -6.83 5.07 -15.11
C ARG A 29 -6.01 5.61 -16.27
N ASP A 30 -6.27 5.09 -17.46
CA ASP A 30 -5.65 5.54 -18.72
C ASP A 30 -4.11 5.55 -18.67
N GLY A 31 -3.56 4.50 -18.07
CA GLY A 31 -2.12 4.32 -17.88
C GLY A 31 -1.49 5.22 -16.83
N ARG A 32 -2.29 5.99 -16.08
CA ARG A 32 -1.82 6.86 -14.98
C ARG A 32 -2.33 6.35 -13.63
N VAL A 33 -1.44 6.35 -12.64
CA VAL A 33 -1.82 6.04 -11.25
C VAL A 33 -2.67 7.19 -10.73
N GLU A 34 -3.87 6.87 -10.25
CA GLU A 34 -4.75 7.87 -9.61
C GLU A 34 -4.63 7.83 -8.08
N GLU A 35 -4.52 6.63 -7.52
CA GLU A 35 -4.41 6.41 -6.09
C GLU A 35 -3.39 5.31 -5.79
N LEU A 36 -2.57 5.54 -4.76
CA LEU A 36 -1.64 4.58 -4.21
C LEU A 36 -1.74 4.61 -2.69
N THR A 37 -2.00 3.45 -2.11
CA THR A 37 -2.07 3.26 -0.67
C THR A 37 -1.08 2.19 -0.26
N LEU A 38 -0.18 2.55 0.67
CA LEU A 38 0.69 1.62 1.39
C LEU A 38 0.15 1.48 2.81
N ALA A 39 -0.24 0.27 3.18
CA ALA A 39 -0.61 -0.05 4.55
C ALA A 39 0.52 -0.85 5.18
N ILE A 40 1.16 -0.28 6.20
CA ILE A 40 2.12 -0.98 7.05
C ILE A 40 1.36 -1.48 8.27
N VAL A 41 1.39 -2.78 8.50
CA VAL A 41 0.69 -3.42 9.61
C VAL A 41 1.73 -4.02 10.53
N GLU A 42 1.87 -3.45 11.73
CA GLU A 42 2.70 -4.02 12.77
C GLU A 42 1.89 -4.23 14.04
N ALA A 43 2.24 -5.29 14.78
CA ALA A 43 1.69 -5.47 16.12
C ALA A 43 2.17 -4.33 17.03
N GLN A 44 1.28 -3.82 17.87
CA GLN A 44 1.63 -2.81 18.87
C GLN A 44 2.73 -3.35 19.81
N ARG A 45 3.92 -2.76 19.74
CA ARG A 45 5.05 -3.09 20.62
C ARG A 45 5.15 -2.14 21.82
N PHE A 46 4.28 -1.13 21.90
CA PHE A 46 4.21 -0.15 22.98
C PHE A 46 5.57 0.48 23.34
N PHE A 47 6.40 0.75 22.34
CA PHE A 47 7.73 1.29 22.56
C PHE A 47 7.68 2.65 23.28
N GLU A 48 6.63 3.45 23.09
CA GLU A 48 6.49 4.73 23.79
C GLU A 48 6.24 4.56 25.29
N SER A 49 5.76 3.40 25.73
CA SER A 49 5.60 3.10 27.15
C SER A 49 6.95 2.86 27.83
N PHE A 50 7.96 2.40 27.10
CA PHE A 50 9.30 2.15 27.67
C PHE A 50 9.99 3.43 28.13
N THR A 51 9.60 4.59 27.59
CA THR A 51 10.18 5.89 27.96
C THR A 51 9.42 6.61 29.07
N ARG A 52 8.36 6.01 29.63
CA ARG A 52 7.48 6.69 30.61
C ARG A 52 7.96 6.68 32.07
N GLY A 53 9.05 5.97 32.39
CA GLY A 53 9.66 5.97 33.73
C GLY A 53 9.00 5.00 34.70
#